data_AF-W7CIA0-F1
#
_entry.id   AF-W7CIA0-F1
#
_cell.length_a   1.000
_cell.length_b   1.000
_cell.length_c   1.000
_cell.angle_alpha   90.00
_cell.angle_beta   90.00
_cell.angle_gamma   90.00
#
_symmetry.space_group_name_H-M   'P 1'
#
loop_
_entity.id
_entity.type
_entity.pdbx_description
1 polymer ?
#
loop_
_entity_poly.entity_id
_entity_poly.type
_entity_poly.pdbx_seq_one_letter_code
_entity_poly.pdbx_strand_id
1 'polypeptide(L)'
;MVDADLQPEAVDYINAHGTSTPYNDEYETMAIKSVFGDAAKSLAISSTKSMTGHTLGASGGIEAVFAVQTIRDNQIAPTIHLEEVDEKCDLDYVPNVKREAEVKTVLSNSFGFGGHNACLIFKQFED
;
A
#
# COMPACT_ATOMS: atom_id res chain seq x y z
N MET A 1 -12.96 3.06 -1.53
CA MET A 1 -13.70 2.37 -2.62
C MET A 1 -15.02 3.04 -2.91
N VAL A 2 -16.01 3.03 -1.99
CA VAL A 2 -17.32 3.66 -2.21
C VAL A 2 -17.24 5.14 -2.63
N ASP A 3 -16.46 5.95 -1.92
CA ASP A 3 -16.28 7.38 -2.24
C ASP A 3 -15.62 7.63 -3.61
N ALA A 4 -14.84 6.66 -4.09
CA ALA A 4 -14.19 6.71 -5.39
C ALA A 4 -15.01 6.02 -6.49
N ASP A 5 -16.17 5.45 -6.17
CA ASP A 5 -17.01 4.62 -7.05
C ASP A 5 -16.23 3.48 -7.74
N LEU A 6 -15.39 2.78 -6.97
CA LEU A 6 -14.57 1.67 -7.46
C LEU A 6 -14.89 0.35 -6.75
N GLN A 7 -14.76 -0.75 -7.50
CA GLN A 7 -14.73 -2.11 -6.94
C GLN A 7 -13.30 -2.47 -6.49
N PRO A 8 -13.12 -3.35 -5.49
CA PRO A 8 -11.80 -3.77 -5.00
C PRO A 8 -10.81 -4.16 -6.11
N GLU A 9 -11.28 -4.83 -7.16
CA GLU A 9 -10.48 -5.31 -8.29
C GLU A 9 -9.91 -4.19 -9.16
N ALA A 10 -10.37 -2.95 -9.00
CA ALA A 10 -9.89 -1.80 -9.75
C ALA A 10 -8.63 -1.15 -9.13
N VAL A 11 -8.18 -1.61 -7.96
CA VAL A 11 -6.93 -1.15 -7.33
C VAL A 11 -5.78 -2.00 -7.84
N ASP A 12 -4.73 -1.37 -8.37
CA ASP A 12 -3.56 -2.08 -8.89
C ASP A 12 -2.46 -2.22 -7.83
N TYR A 13 -2.35 -1.22 -6.95
CA TYR A 13 -1.27 -1.14 -5.96
C TYR A 13 -1.74 -0.52 -4.64
N ILE A 14 -1.21 -1.04 -3.52
CA ILE A 14 -1.38 -0.46 -2.19
C ILE A 14 -0.03 0.00 -1.65
N ASN A 15 0.10 1.30 -1.39
CA ASN A 15 1.14 1.81 -0.52
C ASN A 15 0.65 1.71 0.94
N ALA A 16 1.08 0.65 1.62
CA ALA A 16 0.62 0.29 2.95
C ALA A 16 1.09 1.28 4.01
N HIS A 17 0.40 1.32 5.16
CA HIS A 17 0.89 2.04 6.32
C HIS A 17 2.20 1.40 6.84
N GLY A 18 2.27 0.06 6.91
CA GLY A 18 3.49 -0.74 7.03
C GLY A 18 4.56 -0.15 7.95
N THR A 19 4.26 -0.06 9.24
CA THR A 19 5.11 0.60 10.25
C THR A 19 6.25 -0.27 10.76
N SER A 20 6.37 -1.51 10.30
CA SER A 20 7.33 -2.50 10.81
C SER A 20 7.07 -2.88 12.28
N THR A 21 5.83 -2.71 12.75
CA THR A 21 5.42 -3.15 14.09
C THR A 21 4.59 -4.43 13.97
N PRO A 22 4.76 -5.41 14.89
CA PRO A 22 4.10 -6.71 14.75
C PRO A 22 2.58 -6.62 14.56
N TYR A 23 1.92 -5.73 15.32
CA TYR A 23 0.47 -5.59 15.24
C TYR A 23 0.00 -4.84 14.01
N ASN A 24 0.68 -3.77 13.59
CA ASN A 24 0.23 -3.02 12.43
C ASN A 24 0.28 -3.89 11.17
N ASP A 25 1.40 -4.56 10.93
CA ASP A 25 1.64 -5.22 9.65
C ASP A 25 0.75 -6.47 9.50
N GLU A 26 0.54 -7.21 10.59
CA GLU A 26 -0.44 -8.31 10.68
C GLU A 26 -1.87 -7.80 10.44
N TYR A 27 -2.30 -6.76 11.17
CA TYR A 27 -3.69 -6.27 11.08
C TYR A 27 -3.99 -5.55 9.77
N GLU A 28 -3.02 -4.83 9.19
CA GLU A 28 -3.16 -4.24 7.87
C GLU A 28 -3.29 -5.33 6.79
N THR A 29 -2.50 -6.40 6.88
CA THR A 29 -2.65 -7.57 5.99
C THR A 29 -4.04 -8.19 6.11
N MET A 30 -4.54 -8.40 7.34
CA MET A 30 -5.89 -8.91 7.58
C MET A 30 -6.97 -7.98 7.04
N ALA A 31 -6.82 -6.67 7.21
CA ALA A 31 -7.76 -5.68 6.70
C ALA A 31 -7.81 -5.69 5.17
N ILE A 32 -6.65 -5.76 4.50
CA ILE A 32 -6.57 -5.86 3.04
C ILE A 32 -7.30 -7.13 2.57
N LYS A 33 -7.01 -8.30 3.16
CA LYS A 33 -7.73 -9.55 2.84
C LYS A 33 -9.24 -9.44 3.05
N SER A 34 -9.68 -8.80 4.13
CA SER A 34 -11.09 -8.64 4.44
C SER A 34 -11.83 -7.76 3.43
N VAL A 35 -11.17 -6.75 2.88
CA VAL A 35 -11.78 -5.80 1.93
C VAL A 35 -11.69 -6.29 0.49
N PHE A 36 -10.55 -6.87 0.11
CA PHE A 36 -10.27 -7.27 -1.27
C PHE A 36 -10.59 -8.75 -1.56
N GLY A 37 -10.82 -9.58 -0.55
CA GLY A 37 -11.13 -11.00 -0.72
C GLY A 37 -10.08 -11.71 -1.58
N ASP A 38 -10.51 -12.42 -2.62
CA ASP A 38 -9.61 -13.11 -3.55
C ASP A 38 -8.73 -12.17 -4.37
N ALA A 39 -9.17 -10.93 -4.62
CA ALA A 39 -8.38 -9.93 -5.34
C ALA A 39 -7.09 -9.56 -4.59
N ALA A 40 -7.04 -9.76 -3.27
CA ALA A 40 -5.85 -9.51 -2.45
C ALA A 40 -4.62 -10.31 -2.92
N LYS A 41 -4.83 -11.49 -3.53
CA LYS A 41 -3.73 -12.37 -3.99
C LYS A 41 -3.00 -11.82 -5.22
N SER A 42 -3.62 -10.92 -5.97
CA SER A 42 -3.06 -10.28 -7.16
C SER A 42 -2.57 -8.85 -6.91
N LEU A 43 -2.79 -8.30 -5.72
CA LEU A 43 -2.38 -6.94 -5.39
C LEU A 43 -0.89 -6.87 -5.08
N ALA A 44 -0.21 -5.95 -5.75
CA ALA A 44 1.10 -5.51 -5.29
C ALA A 44 0.92 -4.58 -4.09
N ILE A 45 1.71 -4.80 -3.04
CA ILE A 45 1.70 -4.00 -1.82
C ILE A 45 3.14 -3.61 -1.52
N SER A 46 3.40 -2.41 -1.01
CA SER A 46 4.72 -2.12 -0.43
C SER A 46 4.61 -1.13 0.72
N SER A 47 5.63 -1.12 1.58
CA SER A 47 5.83 -0.03 2.54
C SER A 47 7.09 0.76 2.22
N THR A 48 6.89 2.00 1.79
CA THR A 48 7.99 2.95 1.56
C THR A 48 8.66 3.42 2.86
N LYS A 49 8.04 3.19 4.03
CA LYS A 49 8.67 3.40 5.34
C LYS A 49 9.87 2.50 5.57
N SER A 50 9.98 1.38 4.84
CA SER A 50 11.20 0.56 4.82
C SER A 50 12.45 1.36 4.44
N MET A 51 12.30 2.42 3.63
CA MET A 51 13.37 3.32 3.20
C MET A 51 13.36 4.64 3.97
N THR A 52 12.18 5.23 4.21
CA THR A 52 12.08 6.59 4.75
C THR A 52 11.96 6.65 6.27
N GLY A 53 11.71 5.51 6.92
CA GLY A 53 11.24 5.46 8.30
C GLY A 53 9.84 6.04 8.46
N HIS A 54 9.32 5.99 9.69
CA HIS A 54 7.99 6.50 10.00
C HIS A 54 8.02 7.98 10.41
N THR A 55 7.63 8.85 9.49
CA THR A 55 7.62 10.32 9.64
C THR A 55 6.35 10.88 10.31
N LEU A 56 5.64 10.07 11.09
CA LEU A 56 4.43 10.43 11.82
C LEU A 56 3.38 11.12 10.91
N GLY A 57 2.90 12.31 11.30
CA GLY A 57 1.91 13.05 10.53
C GLY A 57 2.34 13.42 9.11
N ALA A 58 3.65 13.44 8.83
CA ALA A 58 4.15 13.69 7.48
C ALA A 58 4.13 12.44 6.57
N SER A 59 3.99 11.24 7.14
CA SER A 59 4.01 9.98 6.36
C SER A 59 2.95 9.99 5.28
N GLY A 60 1.70 10.31 5.60
CA GLY A 60 0.62 10.34 4.62
C GLY A 60 0.86 11.31 3.45
N GLY A 61 1.53 12.44 3.68
CA GLY A 61 1.87 13.39 2.62
C GLY A 61 3.00 12.90 1.71
N ILE A 62 4.08 12.36 2.29
CA ILE A 62 5.20 11.79 1.53
C ILE A 62 4.73 10.57 0.72
N GLU A 63 3.92 9.73 1.34
CA GLU A 63 3.38 8.50 0.76
C GLU A 63 2.35 8.78 -0.35
N ALA A 64 1.54 9.83 -0.21
CA ALA A 64 0.67 10.29 -1.29
C ALA A 64 1.48 10.75 -2.52
N VAL A 65 2.61 11.42 -2.32
CA VAL A 65 3.52 11.77 -3.43
C VAL A 65 4.04 10.50 -4.10
N PHE A 66 4.50 9.50 -3.33
CA PHE A 66 4.95 8.22 -3.90
C PHE A 66 3.84 7.46 -4.63
N ALA A 67 2.60 7.50 -4.14
CA ALA A 67 1.45 6.88 -4.81
C ALA A 67 1.20 7.50 -6.20
N VAL A 68 1.18 8.83 -6.30
CA VAL A 68 1.02 9.53 -7.58
C VAL A 68 2.21 9.28 -8.51
N GLN A 69 3.43 9.27 -7.97
CA GLN A 69 4.64 8.95 -8.73
C GLN A 69 4.62 7.52 -9.27
N THR A 70 4.07 6.56 -8.51
CA THR A 70 3.89 5.17 -8.95
C THR A 70 3.01 5.10 -10.20
N ILE A 71 1.88 5.82 -10.21
CA ILE A 71 0.98 5.91 -11.38
C ILE A 71 1.70 6.53 -12.57
N ARG A 72 2.42 7.65 -12.34
CA ARG A 72 3.12 8.38 -13.40
C ARG A 72 4.21 7.54 -14.06
N ASP A 73 5.00 6.85 -13.25
CA ASP A 73 6.23 6.17 -13.69
C ASP A 73 6.00 4.69 -14.02
N ASN A 74 4.84 4.11 -13.68
CA ASN A 74 4.55 2.67 -13.80
C ASN A 74 5.63 1.81 -13.10
N GLN A 75 6.07 2.29 -11.93
CA GLN A 75 7.10 1.66 -11.12
C GLN A 75 6.69 1.64 -9.65
N ILE A 76 6.59 0.45 -9.08
CA ILE A 76 6.27 0.23 -7.68
C ILE A 76 7.58 0.15 -6.89
N ALA A 77 7.71 1.02 -5.89
CA ALA A 77 8.83 1.00 -4.97
C ALA A 77 8.82 -0.29 -4.12
N PRO A 78 9.99 -0.84 -3.74
CA PRO A 78 10.04 -2.06 -2.95
C PRO A 78 9.83 -1.81 -1.47
N THR A 79 9.43 -2.88 -0.76
CA THR A 79 9.69 -2.99 0.68
C THR A 79 11.11 -3.53 0.87
N ILE A 80 12.06 -2.67 1.21
CA ILE A 80 13.45 -3.10 1.44
C ILE A 80 13.60 -3.80 2.80
N HIS A 81 14.66 -4.61 2.95
CA HIS A 81 14.97 -5.39 4.15
C HIS A 81 13.95 -6.50 4.46
N LEU A 82 13.10 -6.88 3.51
CA LEU A 82 12.17 -8.00 3.66
C LEU A 82 12.88 -9.30 3.24
N GLU A 83 13.50 -9.98 4.20
CA GLU A 83 14.26 -11.22 3.98
C GLU A 83 13.43 -12.47 4.31
N GLU A 84 12.74 -12.45 5.44
CA GLU A 84 11.89 -13.53 5.92
C GLU A 84 10.45 -13.01 6.04
N VAL A 85 9.55 -13.59 5.25
CA VAL A 85 8.14 -13.22 5.22
C VAL A 85 7.41 -14.00 6.32
N ASP A 86 6.72 -13.30 7.21
CA ASP A 86 5.90 -13.90 8.28
C ASP A 86 4.69 -14.62 7.68
N GLU A 87 4.34 -15.81 8.16
CA GLU A 87 3.18 -16.59 7.68
C GLU A 87 1.84 -15.83 7.81
N LYS A 88 1.76 -14.87 8.73
CA LYS A 88 0.59 -14.00 8.90
C LYS A 88 0.55 -12.83 7.91
N CYS A 89 1.70 -12.49 7.36
CA CYS A 89 1.90 -11.48 6.33
C CYS A 89 2.25 -12.19 5.02
N ASP A 90 1.25 -12.78 4.35
CA ASP A 90 1.40 -13.69 3.21
C ASP A 90 0.96 -13.08 1.86
N LEU A 91 0.91 -11.75 1.77
CA LEU A 91 0.63 -11.05 0.52
C LEU A 91 1.93 -10.69 -0.24
N ASP A 92 1.78 -10.11 -1.42
CA ASP A 92 2.93 -9.69 -2.23
C ASP A 92 3.40 -8.28 -1.84
N TYR A 93 4.41 -8.21 -0.97
CA TYR A 93 4.97 -6.95 -0.45
C TYR A 93 6.07 -6.31 -1.31
N VAL A 94 6.24 -6.75 -2.56
CA VAL A 94 7.28 -6.25 -3.49
C VAL A 94 8.66 -6.21 -2.80
N PRO A 95 9.22 -7.37 -2.38
CA PRO A 95 10.41 -7.40 -1.54
C PRO A 95 11.67 -6.95 -2.30
N ASN A 96 12.41 -6.02 -1.70
CA ASN A 96 13.81 -5.63 -1.99
C ASN A 96 14.10 -4.97 -3.35
N VAL A 97 13.38 -5.33 -4.42
CA VAL A 97 13.61 -4.83 -5.77
C VAL A 97 12.33 -4.20 -6.30
N LYS A 98 12.45 -2.99 -6.85
CA LYS A 98 11.33 -2.30 -7.47
C LYS A 98 10.71 -3.16 -8.58
N ARG A 99 9.40 -2.99 -8.80
CA ARG A 99 8.68 -3.69 -9.86
C ARG A 99 8.18 -2.72 -10.91
N GLU A 100 8.42 -3.03 -12.18
CA GLU A 100 7.74 -2.35 -13.29
C GLU A 100 6.36 -2.98 -13.49
N ALA A 101 5.31 -2.18 -13.47
CA ALA A 101 3.93 -2.61 -13.63
C ALA A 101 3.08 -1.44 -14.13
N GLU A 102 2.10 -1.71 -14.99
CA GLU A 102 1.08 -0.71 -15.33
C GLU A 102 0.22 -0.46 -14.09
N VAL A 103 0.23 0.77 -13.57
CA VAL A 103 -0.51 1.16 -12.35
C VAL A 103 -1.40 2.35 -12.66
N LYS A 104 -2.72 2.14 -12.58
CA LYS A 104 -3.72 3.17 -12.80
C LYS A 104 -4.35 3.64 -11.50
N THR A 105 -4.48 2.77 -10.53
CA THR A 105 -5.17 3.07 -9.27
C THR A 105 -4.31 2.64 -8.09
N VAL A 106 -4.06 3.60 -7.18
CA VAL A 106 -3.29 3.37 -5.97
C VAL A 106 -4.12 3.69 -4.73
N LEU A 107 -4.11 2.80 -3.75
CA LEU A 107 -4.60 3.03 -2.40
C LEU A 107 -3.41 3.35 -1.49
N SER A 108 -3.48 4.45 -0.73
CA SER A 108 -2.49 4.78 0.31
C SER A 108 -3.14 4.73 1.69
N ASN A 109 -2.62 3.87 2.57
CA ASN A 109 -3.17 3.66 3.92
C ASN A 109 -2.44 4.47 4.99
N SER A 110 -3.17 4.88 6.02
CA SER A 110 -2.63 5.50 7.23
C SER A 110 -3.45 5.08 8.45
N PHE A 111 -2.85 4.24 9.31
CA PHE A 111 -3.50 3.68 10.50
C PHE A 111 -2.75 4.13 11.76
N GLY A 112 -3.07 5.34 12.19
CA GLY A 112 -2.36 6.03 13.26
C GLY A 112 -2.84 5.66 14.67
N PHE A 113 -1.98 5.97 15.65
CA PHE A 113 -2.34 5.92 17.06
C PHE A 113 -3.61 6.72 17.37
N GLY A 114 -4.37 6.30 18.39
CA GLY A 114 -5.67 6.90 18.71
C GLY A 114 -6.84 6.30 17.92
N GLY A 115 -6.59 5.26 17.11
CA GLY A 115 -7.61 4.58 16.31
C GLY A 115 -7.99 5.35 15.05
N HIS A 116 -7.07 6.19 14.54
CA HIS A 116 -7.32 7.01 13.36
C HIS A 116 -6.97 6.22 12.10
N ASN A 117 -7.99 5.83 11.34
CA ASN A 117 -7.83 5.12 10.08
C ASN A 117 -8.23 6.04 8.92
N ALA A 118 -7.30 6.26 7.99
CA ALA A 118 -7.53 7.05 6.79
C ALA A 118 -6.94 6.32 5.57
N CYS A 119 -7.67 6.37 4.47
CA CYS A 119 -7.26 5.80 3.18
C CYS A 119 -7.51 6.83 2.08
N LEU A 120 -6.55 6.99 1.17
CA LEU A 120 -6.68 7.84 -0.01
C LEU A 120 -6.56 6.97 -1.27
N ILE A 121 -7.39 7.25 -2.27
CA ILE A 121 -7.31 6.61 -3.58
C ILE A 121 -6.90 7.65 -4.61
N PHE A 122 -5.90 7.31 -5.42
CA PHE A 122 -5.47 8.09 -6.56
C PHE A 122 -5.69 7.25 -7.82
N LYS A 123 -6.20 7.88 -8.88
CA LYS A 123 -6.41 7.24 -10.18
C LYS A 123 -5.70 8.04 -11.27
N GLN A 124 -5.18 7.35 -12.28
CA GLN A 124 -4.70 7.95 -13.51
C GLN A 124 -5.79 8.87 -14.09
N PHE A 125 -5.37 10.06 -14.48
CA PHE A 125 -6.25 11.02 -15.12
C PHE A 125 -6.59 10.58 -16.55
N GLU A 126 -7.87 10.60 -16.89
CA GLU A 126 -8.43 10.33 -18.21
C GLU A 126 -9.39 11.49 -18.54
N ASP A 127 -9.38 11.99 -19.78
CA ASP A 127 -10.20 13.11 -20.25
C ASP A 127 -11.70 12.77 -20.41
#